data_AF-A0A8J6VE69-F1
#
_entry.id   AF-A0A8J6VE69-F1
#
_cell.length_a   1.000
_cell.length_b   1.000
_cell.length_c   1.000
_cell.angle_alpha   90.00
_cell.angle_beta   90.00
_cell.angle_gamma   90.00
#
_symmetry.space_group_name_H-M   'P 1'
#
loop_
_entity.id
_entity.type
_entity.pdbx_description
1 polymer ?
#
loop_
_entity_poly.entity_id
_entity_poly.type
_entity_poly.pdbx_seq_one_letter_code
_entity_poly.pdbx_strand_id
1 'polypeptide(L)'
;MERRKILIATKTYPSISRKYKETVCTAGVLLNDSEQPIQWVRIYPIRFRALEFEQRYPRWSIISAEIEKNEKDYRSESFRSNDESVNIIRNIDTSDNWAKRKSFILPLEFRSIQDIQTQGKSLGIIKPQSIDKYFYKETEREWSLKQQAVQDQLDLFEPSLPLEKIPYQFLYKFTDRDGVSHRYSISDWEISQLYRNCRDNSRKYNQQEQEAEAMEKVRQKLEDDFLNKKDLYFIVGNLKNHKNTFMIIGLFYPPLVEFEQMALF
;
A
#
# COMPACT_ATOMS: atom_id res chain seq x y z
N MET A 1 -20.69 8.58 12.21
CA MET A 1 -19.40 7.90 12.37
C MET A 1 -19.38 7.08 13.65
N GLU A 2 -18.69 5.94 13.64
CA GLU A 2 -18.48 5.04 14.77
C GLU A 2 -16.98 4.92 15.04
N ARG A 3 -16.55 4.91 16.32
CA ARG A 3 -15.15 4.74 16.67
C ARG A 3 -14.72 3.28 16.55
N ARG A 4 -13.71 3.00 15.72
CA ARG A 4 -13.26 1.64 15.41
C ARG A 4 -11.75 1.50 15.48
N LYS A 5 -11.30 0.26 15.75
CA LYS A 5 -9.89 -0.13 15.69
C LYS A 5 -9.55 -0.66 14.30
N ILE A 6 -8.45 -0.17 13.72
CA ILE A 6 -8.02 -0.53 12.37
C ILE A 6 -6.53 -0.81 12.38
N LEU A 7 -6.11 -1.98 11.90
CA LEU A 7 -4.71 -2.23 11.56
C LEU A 7 -4.40 -1.65 10.18
N ILE A 8 -3.45 -0.73 10.10
CA ILE A 8 -3.02 -0.14 8.83
C ILE A 8 -2.04 -1.07 8.12
N ALA A 9 -2.46 -1.63 6.99
CA ALA A 9 -1.67 -2.60 6.24
C ALA A 9 -0.86 -1.97 5.11
N THR A 10 -1.39 -0.94 4.44
CA THR A 10 -0.66 -0.20 3.39
C THR A 10 -1.26 1.19 3.13
N LYS A 11 -0.44 2.07 2.54
CA LYS A 11 -0.81 3.39 2.04
C LYS A 11 -0.33 3.50 0.60
N THR A 12 -1.18 4.00 -0.29
CA THR A 12 -0.74 4.25 -1.67
C THR A 12 0.09 5.54 -1.75
N TYR A 13 0.93 5.65 -2.78
CA TYR A 13 1.47 6.96 -3.15
C TYR A 13 0.31 7.95 -3.39
N PRO A 14 0.44 9.22 -2.97
CA PRO A 14 -0.69 10.13 -3.00
C PRO A 14 -0.96 10.54 -4.44
N SER A 15 -2.21 10.89 -4.67
CA SER A 15 -2.66 11.43 -5.94
C SER A 15 -3.16 12.85 -5.76
N ILE A 16 -2.95 13.69 -6.78
CA ILE A 16 -3.46 15.06 -6.76
C ILE A 16 -4.96 15.04 -7.04
N SER A 17 -5.72 15.71 -6.18
CA SER A 17 -7.17 15.76 -6.20
C SER A 17 -7.65 17.21 -6.19
N ARG A 18 -8.53 17.58 -7.13
CA ARG A 18 -9.10 18.93 -7.18
C ARG A 18 -9.86 19.33 -5.91
N LYS A 19 -10.49 18.35 -5.24
CA LYS A 19 -11.33 18.61 -4.06
C LYS A 19 -10.55 18.61 -2.76
N TYR A 20 -9.54 17.75 -2.65
CA TYR A 20 -8.83 17.51 -1.39
C TYR A 20 -7.35 17.93 -1.44
N LYS A 21 -6.93 18.56 -2.55
CA LYS A 21 -5.53 18.83 -2.98
C LYS A 21 -4.70 17.58 -3.19
N GLU A 22 -4.59 16.75 -2.16
CA GLU A 22 -3.90 15.47 -2.15
C GLU A 22 -4.80 14.40 -1.51
N THR A 23 -4.80 13.19 -2.07
CA THR A 23 -5.47 12.04 -1.46
C THR A 23 -4.55 10.84 -1.39
N VAL A 24 -4.49 10.23 -0.21
CA VAL A 24 -3.93 8.90 -0.01
C VAL A 24 -5.07 7.91 0.15
N CYS A 25 -4.90 6.72 -0.42
CA CYS A 25 -5.76 5.59 -0.10
C CYS A 25 -5.05 4.74 0.94
N THR A 26 -5.66 4.59 2.11
CA THR A 26 -5.15 3.71 3.16
C THR A 26 -5.99 2.44 3.18
N ALA A 27 -5.33 1.28 3.07
CA ALA A 27 -5.96 -0.01 3.24
C ALA A 27 -5.53 -0.64 4.56
N GLY A 28 -6.48 -1.25 5.25
CA GLY A 28 -6.27 -1.85 6.55
C GLY A 28 -7.29 -2.94 6.87
N VAL A 29 -7.21 -3.46 8.09
CA VAL A 29 -8.10 -4.50 8.59
C VAL A 29 -8.87 -3.95 9.78
N LEU A 30 -10.20 -4.00 9.69
CA LEU A 30 -11.10 -3.65 10.78
C LEU A 30 -11.02 -4.73 11.85
N LEU A 31 -10.91 -4.32 13.11
CA LEU A 31 -10.79 -5.22 14.24
C LEU A 31 -12.04 -5.17 15.11
N ASN A 32 -12.37 -6.28 15.76
CA ASN A 32 -13.36 -6.31 16.84
C ASN A 32 -12.74 -5.88 18.18
N ASP A 33 -13.54 -5.87 19.24
CA ASP A 33 -13.09 -5.43 20.57
C ASP A 33 -11.95 -6.29 21.14
N SER A 34 -11.97 -7.60 20.83
CA SER A 34 -10.92 -8.57 21.16
C SER A 34 -9.75 -8.56 20.15
N GLU A 35 -9.67 -7.55 19.29
CA GLU A 35 -8.64 -7.35 18.27
C GLU A 35 -8.48 -8.50 17.27
N GLN A 36 -9.57 -9.23 16.98
CA GLN A 36 -9.60 -10.20 15.89
C GLN A 36 -9.95 -9.50 14.56
N PRO A 37 -9.33 -9.92 13.45
CA PRO A 37 -9.62 -9.35 12.14
C PRO A 37 -11.04 -9.68 11.68
N ILE A 38 -11.77 -8.66 11.22
CA ILE A 38 -13.15 -8.80 10.71
C ILE A 38 -13.15 -8.78 9.18
N GLN A 39 -12.64 -7.70 8.59
CA GLN A 39 -12.67 -7.49 7.16
C GLN A 39 -11.65 -6.42 6.73
N TRP A 40 -11.32 -6.44 5.44
CA TRP A 40 -10.60 -5.35 4.81
C TRP A 40 -11.43 -4.05 4.80
N VAL A 41 -10.74 -2.93 5.01
CA VAL A 41 -11.28 -1.58 4.90
C VAL A 41 -10.36 -0.69 4.09
N ARG A 42 -10.98 0.24 3.38
CA ARG A 42 -10.36 1.29 2.61
C ARG A 42 -10.80 2.63 3.19
N ILE A 43 -9.87 3.32 3.84
CA ILE A 43 -10.09 4.69 4.29
C ILE A 43 -9.72 5.62 3.13
N TYR A 44 -10.73 6.25 2.55
CA TYR A 44 -10.55 7.16 1.42
C TYR A 44 -11.62 8.26 1.35
N PRO A 45 -11.24 9.49 1.04
CA PRO A 45 -9.86 10.01 0.98
C PRO A 45 -9.32 10.30 2.38
N ILE A 46 -8.01 10.12 2.59
CA ILE A 46 -7.33 10.70 3.77
C ILE A 46 -6.24 11.66 3.31
N ARG A 47 -6.17 12.84 3.94
CA ARG A 47 -5.11 13.83 3.69
C ARG A 47 -3.89 13.51 4.55
N PHE A 48 -3.33 12.31 4.39
CA PHE A 48 -2.31 11.76 5.30
C PHE A 48 -1.11 12.70 5.54
N ARG A 49 -0.62 13.38 4.50
CA ARG A 49 0.51 14.33 4.62
C ARG A 49 0.15 15.64 5.32
N ALA A 50 -1.13 15.97 5.44
CA ALA A 50 -1.63 17.14 6.15
C ALA A 50 -2.04 16.83 7.60
N LEU A 51 -2.03 15.56 8.02
CA LEU A 51 -2.23 15.19 9.43
C LEU A 51 -1.11 15.77 10.31
N GLU A 52 -1.45 16.03 11.57
CA GLU A 52 -0.47 16.36 12.61
C GLU A 52 0.56 15.25 12.76
N PHE A 53 1.77 15.60 13.18
CA PHE A 53 2.90 14.65 13.20
C PHE A 53 2.57 13.39 14.02
N GLU A 54 1.90 13.54 15.16
CA GLU A 54 1.48 12.48 16.07
C GLU A 54 0.38 11.58 15.48
N GLN A 55 -0.36 12.07 14.49
CA GLN A 55 -1.43 11.35 13.80
C GLN A 55 -0.91 10.58 12.56
N ARG A 56 0.32 10.85 12.11
CA ARG A 56 0.94 10.17 10.96
C ARG A 56 1.38 8.76 11.35
N TYR A 57 0.44 7.84 11.29
CA TYR A 57 0.67 6.45 11.65
C TYR A 57 1.67 5.73 10.71
N PRO A 58 2.67 5.03 11.28
CA PRO A 58 3.48 4.07 10.54
C PRO A 58 2.64 2.92 9.97
N ARG A 59 3.17 2.26 8.95
CA ARG A 59 2.62 0.99 8.49
C ARG A 59 2.65 -0.03 9.64
N TRP A 60 1.65 -0.91 9.71
CA TRP A 60 1.45 -1.90 10.78
C TRP A 60 1.07 -1.33 12.14
N SER A 61 0.61 -0.08 12.18
CA SER A 61 0.00 0.49 13.39
C SER A 61 -1.46 0.08 13.52
N ILE A 62 -1.90 -0.20 14.75
CA ILE A 62 -3.33 -0.21 15.07
C ILE A 62 -3.71 1.19 15.53
N ILE A 63 -4.69 1.77 14.84
CA ILE A 63 -5.24 3.08 15.14
C ILE A 63 -6.67 2.94 15.65
N SER A 64 -7.10 3.88 16.49
CA SER A 64 -8.51 4.18 16.73
C SER A 64 -8.90 5.38 15.89
N ALA A 65 -10.01 5.30 15.17
CA ALA A 65 -10.56 6.43 14.41
C ALA A 65 -12.08 6.33 14.31
N GLU A 66 -12.74 7.47 14.22
CA GLU A 66 -14.15 7.55 13.85
C GLU A 66 -14.27 7.38 12.34
N ILE A 67 -14.98 6.32 11.93
CA ILE A 67 -15.21 6.00 10.53
C ILE A 67 -16.71 5.88 10.23
N GLU A 68 -17.06 6.08 8.97
CA GLU A 68 -18.41 5.80 8.45
C GLU A 68 -18.37 5.27 7.04
N LYS A 69 -19.44 4.57 6.65
CA LYS A 69 -19.58 4.04 5.31
C LYS A 69 -19.61 5.18 4.29
N ASN A 70 -18.87 5.02 3.19
CA ASN A 70 -18.92 5.98 2.10
C ASN A 70 -20.08 5.64 1.14
N GLU A 71 -21.26 6.20 1.37
CA GLU A 71 -22.47 5.98 0.54
C GLU A 71 -22.27 6.31 -0.96
N LYS A 72 -21.25 7.09 -1.30
CA LYS A 72 -20.92 7.44 -2.69
C LYS A 72 -20.00 6.42 -3.35
N ASP A 73 -19.61 5.35 -2.68
CA ASP A 73 -18.70 4.32 -3.18
C ASP A 73 -19.33 2.93 -2.95
N TYR A 74 -19.64 2.23 -4.06
CA TYR A 74 -20.35 0.95 -4.03
C TYR A 74 -19.54 -0.17 -3.34
N ARG A 75 -18.23 0.02 -3.16
CA ARG A 75 -17.35 -0.99 -2.59
C ARG A 75 -17.64 -1.17 -1.10
N SER A 76 -17.92 -2.40 -0.69
CA SER A 76 -18.27 -2.75 0.70
C SER A 76 -17.19 -2.36 1.71
N GLU A 77 -15.95 -2.22 1.26
CA GLU A 77 -14.78 -1.86 2.07
C GLU A 77 -14.54 -0.35 2.14
N SER A 78 -15.30 0.50 1.43
CA SER A 78 -15.05 1.95 1.39
C SER A 78 -15.63 2.69 2.60
N PHE A 79 -14.77 3.37 3.36
CA PHE A 79 -15.10 4.18 4.53
C PHE A 79 -14.42 5.55 4.46
N ARG A 80 -15.04 6.55 5.08
CA ARG A 80 -14.42 7.84 5.39
C ARG A 80 -14.02 7.89 6.86
N SER A 81 -12.98 8.64 7.17
CA SER A 81 -12.55 8.91 8.54
C SER A 81 -12.78 10.38 8.91
N ASN A 82 -13.00 10.64 10.19
CA ASN A 82 -12.67 11.94 10.76
C ASN A 82 -11.15 11.98 11.01
N ASP A 83 -10.43 12.75 10.20
CA ASP A 83 -8.97 12.85 10.24
C ASP A 83 -8.43 13.29 11.62
N GLU A 84 -9.17 14.14 12.33
CA GLU A 84 -8.81 14.64 13.68
C GLU A 84 -8.98 13.58 14.78
N SER A 85 -9.82 12.57 14.54
CA SER A 85 -10.09 11.50 15.51
C SER A 85 -9.01 10.41 15.55
N VAL A 86 -8.04 10.46 14.64
CA VAL A 86 -7.02 9.42 14.48
C VAL A 86 -6.11 9.40 15.70
N ASN A 87 -6.09 8.26 16.40
CA ASN A 87 -5.20 8.00 17.52
C ASN A 87 -4.41 6.70 17.29
N ILE A 88 -3.09 6.75 17.41
CA ILE A 88 -2.23 5.58 17.28
C ILE A 88 -2.21 4.83 18.62
N ILE A 89 -2.75 3.60 18.65
CA ILE A 89 -2.78 2.78 19.86
C ILE A 89 -1.40 2.15 20.09
N ARG A 90 -0.87 1.46 19.07
CA ARG A 90 0.48 0.85 19.09
C ARG A 90 0.90 0.40 17.70
N ASN A 91 2.20 0.22 17.50
CA ASN A 91 2.79 -0.41 16.31
C ASN A 91 2.93 -1.93 16.51
N ILE A 92 2.70 -2.72 15.45
CA ILE A 92 3.00 -4.15 15.42
C ILE A 92 4.39 -4.34 14.82
N ASP A 93 5.33 -4.82 15.63
CA ASP A 93 6.70 -5.06 15.20
C ASP A 93 6.84 -6.29 14.28
N THR A 94 8.10 -6.68 14.05
CA THR A 94 8.50 -7.77 13.17
C THR A 94 9.02 -9.00 13.94
N SER A 95 8.78 -9.10 15.26
CA SER A 95 9.23 -10.24 16.06
C SER A 95 8.65 -11.56 15.52
N ASP A 96 9.31 -12.66 15.86
CA ASP A 96 8.82 -14.03 15.59
C ASP A 96 8.42 -14.24 14.12
N ASN A 97 9.28 -13.78 13.19
CA ASN A 97 9.03 -13.86 11.75
C ASN A 97 7.68 -13.26 11.33
N TRP A 98 7.33 -12.13 11.97
CA TRP A 98 6.12 -11.35 11.76
C TRP A 98 4.83 -12.09 12.17
N ALA A 99 4.90 -13.03 13.12
CA ALA A 99 3.76 -13.84 13.55
C ALA A 99 2.52 -13.01 13.86
N LYS A 100 2.67 -11.90 14.59
CA LYS A 100 1.54 -11.04 14.94
C LYS A 100 0.92 -10.36 13.72
N ARG A 101 1.73 -9.86 12.78
CA ARG A 101 1.23 -9.28 11.51
C ARG A 101 0.48 -10.32 10.68
N LYS A 102 1.03 -11.54 10.57
CA LYS A 102 0.39 -12.68 9.89
C LYS A 102 -1.01 -12.97 10.47
N SER A 103 -1.14 -13.00 11.80
CA SER A 103 -2.42 -13.26 12.49
C SER A 103 -3.54 -12.26 12.17
N PHE A 104 -3.19 -11.03 11.76
CA PHE A 104 -4.20 -10.02 11.43
C PHE A 104 -4.66 -10.06 9.96
N ILE A 105 -3.79 -10.46 9.03
CA ILE A 105 -4.06 -10.30 7.60
C ILE A 105 -4.29 -11.62 6.87
N LEU A 106 -3.61 -12.70 7.26
CA LEU A 106 -3.72 -13.99 6.57
C LEU A 106 -5.09 -14.68 6.78
N PRO A 107 -5.83 -14.46 7.89
CA PRO A 107 -7.21 -14.92 7.97
C PRO A 107 -8.14 -14.32 6.90
N LEU A 108 -7.73 -13.23 6.25
CA LEU A 108 -8.47 -12.54 5.19
C LEU A 108 -7.78 -12.72 3.82
N GLU A 109 -6.97 -13.77 3.66
CA GLU A 109 -6.33 -14.14 2.41
C GLU A 109 -7.35 -14.70 1.42
N PHE A 110 -7.28 -14.20 0.19
CA PHE A 110 -8.01 -14.74 -0.95
C PHE A 110 -7.11 -15.66 -1.77
N ARG A 111 -7.73 -16.62 -2.45
CA ARG A 111 -7.01 -17.56 -3.30
C ARG A 111 -6.43 -16.87 -4.54
N SER A 112 -7.21 -16.00 -5.18
CA SER A 112 -6.91 -15.39 -6.48
C SER A 112 -7.58 -14.03 -6.65
N ILE A 113 -7.30 -13.35 -7.76
CA ILE A 113 -8.00 -12.11 -8.11
C ILE A 113 -9.47 -12.38 -8.44
N GLN A 114 -9.74 -13.49 -9.12
CA GLN A 114 -11.10 -13.89 -9.46
C GLN A 114 -11.94 -14.15 -8.20
N ASP A 115 -11.36 -14.77 -7.17
CA ASP A 115 -12.00 -15.02 -5.87
C ASP A 115 -12.41 -13.71 -5.16
N ILE A 116 -11.56 -12.68 -5.20
CA ILE A 116 -11.91 -11.34 -4.69
C ILE A 116 -13.15 -10.80 -5.46
N GLN A 117 -13.16 -10.93 -6.79
CA GLN A 117 -14.23 -10.39 -7.62
C GLN A 117 -15.56 -11.13 -7.44
N THR A 118 -15.55 -12.46 -7.35
CA THR A 118 -16.77 -13.28 -7.19
C THR A 118 -17.43 -13.04 -5.84
N GLN A 119 -16.65 -12.74 -4.79
CA GLN A 119 -17.16 -12.34 -3.48
C GLN A 119 -17.62 -10.86 -3.43
N GLY A 120 -17.61 -10.15 -4.57
CA GLY A 120 -18.00 -8.74 -4.65
C GLY A 120 -17.04 -7.79 -3.93
N LYS A 121 -15.81 -8.24 -3.67
CA LYS A 121 -14.78 -7.48 -2.97
C LYS A 121 -13.91 -6.69 -3.94
N SER A 122 -13.22 -5.70 -3.40
CA SER A 122 -12.44 -4.71 -4.16
C SER A 122 -11.02 -4.53 -3.63
N LEU A 123 -10.71 -5.26 -2.57
CA LEU A 123 -9.50 -5.19 -1.77
C LEU A 123 -9.28 -6.56 -1.12
N GLY A 124 -8.04 -7.05 -1.14
CA GLY A 124 -7.68 -8.29 -0.49
C GLY A 124 -6.19 -8.51 -0.47
N ILE A 125 -5.75 -9.54 0.25
CA ILE A 125 -4.39 -10.07 0.17
C ILE A 125 -4.41 -11.40 -0.54
N ILE A 126 -3.45 -11.62 -1.45
CA ILE A 126 -3.26 -12.90 -2.13
C ILE A 126 -1.82 -13.36 -2.00
N LYS A 127 -1.61 -14.67 -1.97
CA LYS A 127 -0.31 -15.29 -2.21
C LYS A 127 -0.22 -15.71 -3.68
N PRO A 128 0.67 -15.13 -4.49
CA PRO A 128 0.90 -15.60 -5.84
C PRO A 128 1.35 -17.07 -5.81
N GLN A 129 0.97 -17.85 -6.83
CA GLN A 129 1.50 -19.19 -7.04
C GLN A 129 2.95 -19.13 -7.51
N SER A 130 3.25 -18.22 -8.44
CA SER A 130 4.61 -17.94 -8.90
C SER A 130 4.74 -16.46 -9.23
N ILE A 131 5.93 -15.91 -9.08
CA ILE A 131 6.26 -14.56 -9.53
C ILE A 131 7.25 -14.71 -10.67
N ASP A 132 6.85 -14.29 -11.88
CA ASP A 132 7.62 -14.50 -13.09
C ASP A 132 8.79 -13.51 -13.18
N LYS A 133 8.51 -12.23 -12.87
CA LYS A 133 9.53 -11.18 -12.84
C LYS A 133 9.05 -9.88 -12.20
N TYR A 134 10.01 -9.16 -11.66
CA TYR A 134 9.93 -7.71 -11.42
C TYR A 134 10.33 -6.96 -12.70
N PHE A 135 9.74 -5.78 -12.94
CA PHE A 135 10.19 -4.84 -13.96
C PHE A 135 9.64 -3.44 -13.68
N TYR A 136 10.17 -2.44 -14.36
CA TYR A 136 9.67 -1.07 -14.29
C TYR A 136 9.35 -0.51 -15.67
N LYS A 137 8.65 0.61 -15.70
CA LYS A 137 8.40 1.44 -16.89
C LYS A 137 8.63 2.90 -16.55
N GLU A 138 9.12 3.66 -17.51
CA GLU A 138 9.14 5.12 -17.42
C GLU A 138 7.71 5.68 -17.57
N THR A 139 7.43 6.77 -16.87
CA THR A 139 6.20 7.56 -16.98
C THR A 139 6.55 9.04 -17.00
N GLU A 140 5.57 9.93 -17.21
CA GLU A 140 5.90 11.35 -17.36
C GLU A 140 6.48 11.89 -16.05
N ARG A 141 7.56 12.67 -16.16
CA ARG A 141 8.24 13.31 -15.02
C ARG A 141 7.38 14.34 -14.32
N GLU A 142 6.49 15.00 -15.07
CA GLU A 142 5.66 16.07 -14.57
C GLU A 142 4.21 15.61 -14.36
N TRP A 143 3.57 16.22 -13.36
CA TRP A 143 2.12 16.16 -13.23
C TRP A 143 1.45 16.83 -14.44
N SER A 144 0.23 16.42 -14.78
CA SER A 144 -0.52 17.09 -15.84
C SER A 144 -0.76 18.57 -15.48
N LEU A 145 -0.93 19.46 -16.47
CA LEU A 145 -1.22 20.89 -16.23
C LEU A 145 -2.40 21.11 -15.26
N LYS A 146 -3.41 20.24 -15.34
CA LYS A 146 -4.58 20.27 -14.44
C LYS A 146 -4.25 19.92 -12.99
N GLN A 147 -3.25 19.07 -12.78
CA GLN A 147 -2.79 18.65 -11.46
C GLN A 147 -1.77 19.64 -10.88
N GLN A 148 -0.88 20.19 -11.71
CA GLN A 148 0.03 21.27 -11.34
C GLN A 148 -0.76 22.49 -10.84
N ALA A 149 -1.79 22.91 -11.59
CA ALA A 149 -2.66 24.02 -11.17
C ALA A 149 -3.36 23.80 -9.80
N VAL A 150 -3.58 22.56 -9.38
CA VAL A 150 -4.14 22.24 -8.05
C VAL A 150 -3.06 22.36 -6.96
N GLN A 151 -1.81 22.06 -7.26
CA GLN A 151 -0.68 22.24 -6.32
C GLN A 151 -0.28 23.71 -6.17
N ASP A 152 -0.36 24.46 -7.26
CA ASP A 152 -0.03 25.90 -7.30
C ASP A 152 -1.13 26.76 -6.65
N GLN A 153 -2.31 26.18 -6.42
CA GLN A 153 -3.40 26.86 -5.72
C GLN A 153 -3.01 27.06 -4.25
N LEU A 154 -2.58 28.29 -3.94
CA LEU A 154 -2.29 28.73 -2.57
C LEU A 154 -3.58 28.68 -1.74
N ASP A 155 -3.51 28.01 -0.60
CA ASP A 155 -4.52 28.13 0.45
C ASP A 155 -4.01 29.16 1.45
N LEU A 156 -4.89 30.08 1.86
CA LEU A 156 -4.53 31.08 2.86
C LEU A 156 -4.30 30.46 4.24
N PHE A 157 -4.85 29.26 4.48
CA PHE A 157 -4.91 28.62 5.80
C PHE A 157 -4.12 27.32 5.89
N GLU A 158 -3.64 26.76 4.77
CA GLU A 158 -2.87 25.51 4.75
C GLU A 158 -1.56 25.68 3.95
N PRO A 159 -0.41 25.24 4.48
CA PRO A 159 0.84 25.27 3.72
C PRO A 159 0.77 24.33 2.51
N SER A 160 1.28 24.78 1.37
CA SER A 160 1.42 23.92 0.19
C SER A 160 2.47 22.83 0.46
N LEU A 161 2.07 21.56 0.32
CA LEU A 161 2.94 20.41 0.44
C LEU A 161 3.29 19.91 -0.96
N PRO A 162 4.44 20.30 -1.55
CA PRO A 162 4.80 19.85 -2.88
C PRO A 162 4.85 18.32 -2.90
N LEU A 163 4.13 17.72 -3.85
CA LEU A 163 4.17 16.29 -4.11
C LEU A 163 4.97 16.08 -5.39
N GLU A 164 6.11 15.44 -5.24
CA GLU A 164 6.96 15.01 -6.35
C GLU A 164 6.22 13.95 -7.19
N LYS A 165 6.41 13.92 -8.51
CA LYS A 165 5.96 12.78 -9.31
C LYS A 165 7.13 11.83 -9.52
N ILE A 166 6.92 10.55 -9.25
CA ILE A 166 7.92 9.52 -9.53
C ILE A 166 7.86 9.18 -11.02
N PRO A 167 8.95 9.32 -11.79
CA PRO A 167 8.96 9.09 -13.23
C PRO A 167 9.05 7.60 -13.61
N TYR A 168 8.78 6.72 -12.65
CA TYR A 168 8.83 5.28 -12.82
C TYR A 168 7.57 4.63 -12.24
N GLN A 169 7.07 3.62 -12.94
CA GLN A 169 6.10 2.67 -12.42
C GLN A 169 6.80 1.34 -12.18
N PHE A 170 6.65 0.81 -10.98
CA PHE A 170 7.17 -0.51 -10.57
C PHE A 170 6.10 -1.57 -10.77
N LEU A 171 6.45 -2.76 -11.27
CA LEU A 171 5.48 -3.80 -11.60
C LEU A 171 5.99 -5.21 -11.25
N TYR A 172 5.05 -6.10 -10.97
CA TYR A 172 5.28 -7.54 -11.01
C TYR A 172 4.45 -8.20 -12.11
N LYS A 173 5.03 -9.22 -12.74
CA LYS A 173 4.30 -10.24 -13.49
C LYS A 173 4.26 -11.50 -12.61
N PHE A 174 3.08 -12.04 -12.37
CA PHE A 174 2.89 -13.20 -11.49
C PHE A 174 1.71 -14.05 -11.95
N THR A 175 1.64 -15.27 -11.45
CA THR A 175 0.52 -16.18 -11.65
C THR A 175 -0.16 -16.40 -10.30
N ASP A 176 -1.48 -16.23 -10.23
CA ASP A 176 -2.25 -16.50 -9.01
C ASP A 176 -2.55 -18.00 -8.83
N ARG A 177 -3.20 -18.40 -7.73
CA ARG A 177 -3.48 -19.83 -7.45
C ARG A 177 -4.61 -20.42 -8.29
N ASP A 178 -5.22 -19.65 -9.18
CA ASP A 178 -6.13 -20.15 -10.21
C ASP A 178 -5.42 -20.33 -11.56
N GLY A 179 -4.10 -20.10 -11.61
CA GLY A 179 -3.29 -20.24 -12.81
C GLY A 179 -3.38 -19.05 -13.76
N VAL A 180 -3.97 -17.92 -13.33
CA VAL A 180 -4.13 -16.74 -14.18
C VAL A 180 -2.90 -15.83 -14.06
N SER A 181 -2.32 -15.47 -15.21
CA SER A 181 -1.19 -14.55 -15.27
C SER A 181 -1.66 -13.09 -15.20
N HIS A 182 -1.08 -12.33 -14.27
CA HIS A 182 -1.36 -10.92 -14.04
C HIS A 182 -0.11 -10.06 -14.24
N ARG A 183 -0.33 -8.81 -14.59
CA ARG A 183 0.72 -7.79 -14.73
C ARG A 183 0.28 -6.50 -14.04
N TYR A 184 0.66 -6.34 -12.78
CA TYR A 184 0.16 -5.24 -11.94
C TYR A 184 1.26 -4.26 -11.57
N SER A 185 0.90 -2.97 -11.57
CA SER A 185 1.72 -1.93 -10.98
C SER A 185 1.66 -1.98 -9.46
N ILE A 186 2.74 -1.52 -8.83
CA ILE A 186 2.90 -1.38 -7.39
C ILE A 186 2.70 0.10 -7.06
N SER A 187 1.60 0.42 -6.39
CA SER A 187 1.23 1.78 -5.97
C SER A 187 1.54 2.05 -4.49
N ASP A 188 2.32 1.17 -3.86
CA ASP A 188 2.71 1.26 -2.45
C ASP A 188 3.65 2.45 -2.21
N TRP A 189 3.28 3.33 -1.26
CA TRP A 189 4.07 4.51 -0.88
C TRP A 189 5.50 4.13 -0.49
N GLU A 190 5.71 2.99 0.19
CA GLU A 190 7.02 2.60 0.69
C GLU A 190 8.01 2.31 -0.45
N ILE A 191 7.52 1.87 -1.61
CA ILE A 191 8.37 1.60 -2.79
C ILE A 191 8.79 2.91 -3.46
N SER A 192 7.85 3.85 -3.60
CA SER A 192 8.19 5.21 -4.06
C SER A 192 9.16 5.89 -3.10
N GLN A 193 8.98 5.73 -1.78
CA GLN A 193 9.89 6.30 -0.79
C GLN A 193 11.26 5.62 -0.79
N LEU A 194 11.34 4.31 -1.01
CA LEU A 194 12.60 3.60 -1.20
C LEU A 194 13.39 4.19 -2.37
N TYR A 195 12.74 4.35 -3.53
CA TYR A 195 13.35 4.98 -4.70
C TYR A 195 13.90 6.38 -4.38
N ARG A 196 13.08 7.25 -3.77
CA ARG A 196 13.50 8.61 -3.38
C ARG A 196 14.70 8.57 -2.43
N ASN A 197 14.63 7.76 -1.39
CA ASN A 197 15.72 7.61 -0.43
C ASN A 197 17.01 7.14 -1.12
N CYS A 198 16.94 6.19 -2.06
CA CYS A 198 18.12 5.73 -2.78
C CYS A 198 18.71 6.79 -3.71
N ARG A 199 17.86 7.57 -4.40
CA ARG A 199 18.28 8.68 -5.27
C ARG A 199 18.89 9.81 -4.46
N ASP A 200 18.20 10.27 -3.42
CA ASP A 200 18.59 11.44 -2.64
C ASP A 200 19.86 11.19 -1.80
N ASN A 201 20.16 9.93 -1.47
CA ASN A 201 21.41 9.53 -0.82
C ASN A 201 22.52 9.10 -1.80
N SER A 202 22.28 9.18 -3.11
CA SER A 202 23.30 8.87 -4.11
C SER A 202 24.39 9.95 -4.10
N ARG A 203 25.65 9.52 -4.23
CA ARG A 203 26.81 10.43 -4.35
C ARG A 203 27.18 10.74 -5.80
N LYS A 204 26.34 10.35 -6.77
CA LYS A 204 26.56 10.61 -8.19
C LYS A 204 26.35 12.09 -8.52
N TYR A 205 27.00 12.55 -9.58
CA TYR A 205 27.11 13.97 -9.90
C TYR A 205 25.89 14.53 -10.64
N ASN A 206 25.18 13.70 -11.40
CA ASN A 206 24.01 14.11 -12.17
C ASN A 206 22.78 13.26 -11.84
N GLN A 207 21.60 13.83 -12.08
CA GLN A 207 20.32 13.20 -11.75
C GLN A 207 20.14 11.84 -12.45
N GLN A 208 20.56 11.71 -13.71
CA GLN A 208 20.38 10.47 -14.46
C GLN A 208 21.15 9.30 -13.82
N GLU A 209 22.38 9.53 -13.37
CA GLU A 209 23.18 8.54 -12.66
C GLU A 209 22.62 8.22 -11.27
N GLN A 210 22.11 9.23 -10.55
CA GLN A 210 21.46 9.05 -9.26
C GLN A 210 20.19 8.19 -9.39
N GLU A 211 19.38 8.45 -10.42
CA GLU A 211 18.17 7.68 -10.74
C GLU A 211 18.54 6.25 -11.14
N ALA A 212 19.55 6.05 -11.98
CA ALA A 212 20.02 4.72 -12.37
C ALA A 212 20.49 3.90 -11.16
N GLU A 213 21.26 4.50 -10.25
CA GLU A 213 21.67 3.87 -9.00
C GLU A 213 20.46 3.52 -8.11
N ALA A 214 19.50 4.44 -7.99
CA ALA A 214 18.28 4.23 -7.22
C ALA A 214 17.44 3.07 -7.78
N MET A 215 17.27 3.01 -9.10
CA MET A 215 16.53 1.95 -9.77
C MET A 215 17.18 0.58 -9.57
N GLU A 216 18.51 0.51 -9.61
CA GLU A 216 19.24 -0.73 -9.33
C GLU A 216 19.07 -1.17 -7.87
N LYS A 217 19.13 -0.23 -6.90
CA LYS A 217 18.87 -0.54 -5.49
C LYS A 217 17.43 -1.00 -5.25
N VAL A 218 16.45 -0.41 -5.93
CA VAL A 218 15.05 -0.86 -5.87
C VAL A 218 14.91 -2.25 -6.46
N ARG A 219 15.57 -2.53 -7.60
CA ARG A 219 15.61 -3.88 -8.21
C ARG A 219 16.20 -4.90 -7.25
N GLN A 220 17.36 -4.63 -6.66
CA GLN A 220 17.97 -5.50 -5.65
C GLN A 220 17.02 -5.80 -4.48
N LYS A 221 16.22 -4.82 -4.07
CA LYS A 221 15.25 -5.02 -2.99
C LYS A 221 14.05 -5.87 -3.41
N LEU A 222 13.41 -5.52 -4.53
CA LEU A 222 12.16 -6.13 -5.00
C LEU A 222 12.37 -7.47 -5.71
N GLU A 223 13.55 -7.69 -6.27
CA GLU A 223 13.89 -8.91 -6.99
C GLU A 223 14.82 -9.77 -6.12
N ASP A 224 16.06 -9.30 -5.90
CA ASP A 224 17.10 -10.13 -5.29
C ASP A 224 16.81 -10.50 -3.82
N ASP A 225 16.25 -9.59 -3.03
CA ASP A 225 15.84 -9.85 -1.63
C ASP A 225 14.43 -10.47 -1.57
N PHE A 226 13.42 -9.78 -2.09
CA PHE A 226 12.02 -10.19 -1.87
C PHE A 226 11.65 -11.51 -2.55
N LEU A 227 12.08 -11.76 -3.79
CA LEU A 227 11.68 -13.00 -4.48
C LEU A 227 12.44 -14.23 -3.97
N ASN A 228 13.64 -14.05 -3.44
CA ASN A 228 14.50 -15.17 -3.03
C ASN A 228 14.45 -15.46 -1.53
N LYS A 229 14.14 -14.45 -0.69
CA LYS A 229 14.30 -14.56 0.77
C LYS A 229 13.02 -14.34 1.57
N LYS A 230 11.92 -13.92 0.93
CA LYS A 230 10.67 -13.55 1.61
C LYS A 230 9.52 -14.41 1.13
N ASP A 231 8.60 -14.70 2.04
CA ASP A 231 7.31 -15.27 1.69
C ASP A 231 6.40 -14.12 1.24
N LEU A 232 6.42 -13.82 -0.06
CA LEU A 232 5.83 -12.59 -0.60
C LEU A 232 4.33 -12.74 -0.91
N TYR A 233 3.55 -11.80 -0.37
CA TYR A 233 2.12 -11.64 -0.60
C TYR A 233 1.82 -10.26 -1.18
N PHE A 234 0.75 -10.17 -1.96
CA PHE A 234 0.30 -8.93 -2.57
C PHE A 234 -1.03 -8.48 -1.95
N ILE A 235 -1.02 -7.29 -1.35
CA ILE A 235 -2.25 -6.57 -1.03
C ILE A 235 -2.68 -5.88 -2.31
N VAL A 236 -3.80 -6.32 -2.88
CA VAL A 236 -4.33 -5.86 -4.16
C VAL A 236 -5.61 -5.07 -3.97
N GLY A 237 -5.86 -4.10 -4.83
CA GLY A 237 -7.12 -3.39 -4.84
C GLY A 237 -7.44 -2.77 -6.18
N ASN A 238 -8.71 -2.45 -6.40
CA ASN A 238 -9.17 -1.81 -7.63
C ASN A 238 -9.42 -0.30 -7.48
N LEU A 239 -9.68 0.34 -8.62
CA LEU A 239 -10.18 1.72 -8.67
C LEU A 239 -11.71 1.70 -8.78
N LYS A 240 -12.38 2.66 -8.11
CA LYS A 240 -13.85 2.78 -8.14
C LYS A 240 -14.42 2.81 -9.57
N ASN A 241 -13.78 3.53 -10.48
CA ASN A 241 -14.26 3.64 -11.88
C ASN A 241 -13.78 2.49 -12.78
N HIS A 242 -12.93 1.60 -12.27
CA HIS A 242 -12.39 0.45 -13.00
C HIS A 242 -12.45 -0.80 -12.12
N LYS A 243 -13.67 -1.26 -11.83
CA LYS A 243 -13.95 -2.35 -10.87
C LYS A 243 -13.20 -3.66 -11.14
N ASN A 244 -12.84 -3.92 -12.40
CA ASN A 244 -12.15 -5.14 -12.83
C ASN A 244 -10.63 -4.94 -12.98
N THR A 245 -10.12 -3.73 -12.74
CA THR A 245 -8.69 -3.44 -12.88
C THR A 245 -8.07 -3.35 -11.49
N PHE A 246 -7.36 -4.41 -11.13
CA PHE A 246 -6.60 -4.49 -9.89
C PHE A 246 -5.16 -4.02 -10.08
N MET A 247 -4.56 -3.61 -8.98
CA MET A 247 -3.15 -3.28 -8.86
C MET A 247 -2.65 -3.70 -7.48
N ILE A 248 -1.34 -3.84 -7.36
CA ILE A 248 -0.70 -4.07 -6.06
C ILE A 248 -0.67 -2.72 -5.34
N ILE A 249 -1.33 -2.64 -4.20
CA ILE A 249 -1.34 -1.44 -3.36
C ILE A 249 -0.47 -1.59 -2.11
N GLY A 250 0.05 -2.78 -1.85
CA GLY A 250 0.99 -3.05 -0.76
C GLY A 250 1.68 -4.39 -0.92
N LEU A 251 2.94 -4.49 -0.48
CA LEU A 251 3.69 -5.75 -0.44
C LEU A 251 3.80 -6.25 1.01
N PHE A 252 3.43 -7.51 1.28
CA PHE A 252 3.65 -8.14 2.59
C PHE A 252 4.68 -9.25 2.44
N TYR A 253 5.83 -9.12 3.12
CA TYR A 253 7.04 -9.90 2.85
C TYR A 253 7.69 -10.44 4.14
N PRO A 254 6.99 -11.24 4.96
CA PRO A 254 7.62 -11.91 6.09
C PRO A 254 8.81 -12.77 5.65
N PRO A 255 9.81 -13.01 6.52
CA PRO A 255 10.89 -13.95 6.24
C PRO A 255 10.35 -15.35 5.91
N LEU A 256 11.02 -16.04 4.98
CA LEU A 256 10.82 -17.49 4.81
C LEU A 256 11.23 -18.19 6.10
N VAL A 257 10.34 -19.04 6.63
CA VAL A 257 10.65 -19.91 7.76
C VAL A 257 10.92 -21.29 7.18
N GLU A 258 12.19 -21.70 7.18
CA GLU A 258 12.53 -23.10 6.93
C GLU A 258 12.06 -23.88 8.15
N PHE A 259 11.03 -24.71 7.97
CA PHE A 259 10.72 -25.72 8.96
C PHE A 259 11.81 -26.77 8.86
N GLU A 260 12.80 -26.74 9.76
CA GLU A 260 13.60 -27.94 10.04
C GLU A 260 12.59 -29.02 10.42
N GLN A 261 12.42 -30.01 9.53
CA GLN A 261 11.74 -31.23 9.89
C GLN A 261 12.49 -31.80 11.09
N MET A 262 11.93 -31.66 12.28
CA MET A 262 12.36 -32.44 13.42
C MET A 262 12.23 -33.90 13.00
N ALA A 263 13.36 -34.54 12.71
CA ALA A 263 13.44 -35.96 12.52
C ALA A 263 12.88 -36.60 13.79
N LEU A 264 11.67 -37.16 13.69
CA LEU A 264 11.12 -38.00 14.74
C LEU A 264 12.01 -39.25 14.78
N PHE A 265 12.71 -39.40 15.91
CA PHE A 265 13.45 -40.59 16.29
C PHE A 265 12.56 -41.83 16.27
#